data_AF-A0A060WZ69-F1
#
_entry.id   AF-A0A060WZ69-F1
#
_cell.length_a   1.000
_cell.length_b   1.000
_cell.length_c   1.000
_cell.angle_alpha   90.00
_cell.angle_beta   90.00
_cell.angle_gamma   90.00
#
_symmetry.space_group_name_H-M   'P 1'
#
loop_
_entity.id
_entity.type
_entity.pdbx_description
1 polymer ?
#
loop_
_entity_poly.entity_id
_entity_poly.type
_entity_poly.pdbx_seq_one_letter_code
_entity_poly.pdbx_strand_id
1 'polypeptide(L)'
;MNFRAVFRGRVTGKVLAQQSGAKNYREATMCTSSASGQDMTNWLWSIYNETKKQTEALIPVISKNSVNPNTIFANNEMSLHDIEIYGFDYDYTLAFYSRHLHTLIFNIARDILIQEHRYPEGLREYEYIPNFVVRGLHYDVQKALLMKIDAFHYIQLGTVYRGLHPVPDKEVIAMYDGCHVPLENMSDFYGKSSHGHTMKQFMDIFSLPEMNLLCCVNDYFMKHNIDYEPVHLYKDVKVKRPEQNSEQW
;
A
#
# COMPACT_ATOMS: atom_id res chain seq x y z
N MET A 1 -4.43 3.40 -17.73
CA MET A 1 -3.52 4.49 -18.14
C MET A 1 -2.09 3.98 -18.07
N ASN A 2 -1.35 4.06 -19.18
CA ASN A 2 -0.06 3.39 -19.37
C ASN A 2 1.08 4.38 -19.04
N PHE A 3 1.88 4.10 -18.00
CA PHE A 3 3.04 4.94 -17.66
C PHE A 3 4.32 4.26 -18.16
N ARG A 4 4.90 4.81 -19.24
CA ARG A 4 6.23 4.45 -19.74
C ARG A 4 7.07 5.72 -19.78
N ALA A 5 8.07 5.83 -18.92
CA ALA A 5 9.07 6.90 -18.97
C ALA A 5 10.34 6.38 -19.65
N VAL A 6 10.70 7.01 -20.76
CA VAL A 6 11.97 6.84 -21.48
C VAL A 6 12.91 7.96 -21.02
N PHE A 7 14.14 7.62 -20.62
CA PHE A 7 15.14 8.56 -20.17
C PHE A 7 16.21 8.75 -21.26
N ARG A 8 16.45 9.99 -21.71
CA ARG A 8 17.67 10.42 -22.41
C ARG A 8 17.93 11.91 -22.18
N GLY A 9 19.17 12.23 -21.82
CA GLY A 9 19.83 13.50 -22.18
C GLY A 9 20.16 14.46 -21.03
N ARG A 10 21.46 14.55 -20.70
CA ARG A 10 22.13 15.63 -19.93
C ARG A 10 21.83 17.02 -20.51
N VAL A 11 21.65 18.05 -19.67
CA VAL A 11 22.30 19.38 -19.80
C VAL A 11 22.39 20.06 -18.41
N THR A 12 23.48 20.81 -18.27
CA THR A 12 24.07 21.65 -17.21
C THR A 12 23.17 22.61 -16.43
N GLY A 13 23.63 22.94 -15.21
CA GLY A 13 22.89 23.66 -14.18
C GLY A 13 22.78 25.18 -14.33
N LYS A 14 21.96 25.75 -13.44
CA LYS A 14 22.02 27.12 -12.91
C LYS A 14 21.33 27.13 -11.54
N VAL A 15 22.06 27.57 -10.52
CA VAL A 15 21.55 27.96 -9.21
C VAL A 15 20.63 29.16 -9.43
N LEU A 16 19.38 29.10 -8.94
CA LEU A 16 18.51 30.28 -8.89
C LEU A 16 18.23 30.65 -7.45
N ALA A 17 18.56 31.90 -7.16
CA ALA A 17 18.46 32.59 -5.90
C ALA A 17 17.03 32.69 -5.36
N GLN A 18 16.97 32.94 -4.06
CA GLN A 18 15.84 33.44 -3.27
C GLN A 18 14.78 34.17 -4.11
N GLN A 19 13.53 33.70 -4.06
CA GLN A 19 12.37 34.51 -4.35
C GLN A 19 11.56 34.70 -3.07
N SER A 20 11.75 35.87 -2.47
CA SER A 20 10.80 36.50 -1.57
C SER A 20 9.52 36.84 -2.34
N GLY A 21 8.43 36.15 -2.06
CA GLY A 21 7.11 36.42 -2.64
C GLY A 21 6.04 36.22 -1.58
N ALA A 22 5.61 37.31 -0.95
CA ALA A 22 4.43 37.32 -0.09
C ALA A 22 3.22 36.84 -0.90
N LYS A 23 2.66 35.68 -0.53
CA LYS A 23 1.40 35.19 -1.08
C LYS A 23 0.27 35.75 -0.21
N ASN A 24 -0.46 36.70 -0.76
CA ASN A 24 -1.72 37.20 -0.20
C ASN A 24 -2.72 36.04 -0.13
N TYR A 25 -2.91 35.47 1.05
CA TYR A 25 -4.09 34.68 1.34
C TYR A 25 -5.27 35.66 1.40
N ARG A 26 -6.22 35.56 0.47
CA ARG A 26 -7.50 36.25 0.60
C ARG A 26 -8.22 35.59 1.78
N GLU A 27 -8.34 36.32 2.88
CA GLU A 27 -9.21 35.94 4.00
C GLU A 27 -10.63 35.73 3.47
N ALA A 28 -11.13 34.51 3.58
CA ALA A 28 -12.53 34.21 3.30
C ALA A 28 -13.36 34.78 4.46
N THR A 29 -14.02 35.90 4.21
CA THR A 29 -14.90 36.58 5.16
C THR A 29 -16.01 35.63 5.62
N MET A 30 -16.11 35.42 6.94
CA MET A 30 -17.24 34.75 7.58
C MET A 30 -18.51 35.60 7.40
N CYS A 31 -19.43 35.15 6.56
CA CYS A 31 -20.79 35.66 6.58
C CYS A 31 -21.62 34.79 7.54
N THR A 32 -21.86 35.32 8.74
CA THR A 32 -22.85 34.82 9.67
C THR A 32 -24.23 35.34 9.27
N SER A 33 -25.08 34.48 8.71
CA SER A 33 -26.53 34.65 8.82
C SER A 33 -27.26 33.35 8.50
N SER A 34 -28.16 32.99 9.40
CA SER A 34 -29.08 31.85 9.39
C SER A 34 -29.81 31.59 8.06
N ALA A 35 -29.55 30.43 7.45
CA ALA A 35 -30.47 29.70 6.57
C ALA A 35 -30.01 28.24 6.41
N SER A 36 -30.92 27.27 6.61
CA SER A 36 -30.88 25.83 6.33
C SER A 36 -29.52 25.09 6.23
N GLY A 37 -29.34 23.98 6.96
CA GLY A 37 -28.15 23.11 6.89
C GLY A 37 -27.76 22.58 5.50
N GLN A 38 -28.64 22.71 4.50
CA GLN A 38 -28.34 22.50 3.08
C GLN A 38 -27.35 23.53 2.50
N ASP A 39 -27.39 24.79 2.94
CA ASP A 39 -26.53 25.86 2.41
C ASP A 39 -25.08 25.67 2.87
N MET A 40 -24.89 25.34 4.16
CA MET A 40 -23.57 24.98 4.71
C MET A 40 -22.97 23.75 4.02
N THR A 41 -23.80 22.74 3.72
CA THR A 41 -23.34 21.53 3.03
C THR A 41 -22.88 21.83 1.61
N ASN A 42 -23.63 22.65 0.86
CA ASN A 42 -23.27 23.08 -0.48
C ASN A 42 -21.99 23.92 -0.50
N TRP A 43 -21.83 24.80 0.49
CA TRP A 43 -20.62 25.60 0.67
C TRP A 43 -19.39 24.73 0.94
N LEU A 44 -19.49 23.74 1.83
CA LEU A 44 -18.41 22.77 2.10
C LEU A 44 -18.04 21.97 0.83
N TRP A 45 -19.04 21.52 0.06
CA TRP A 45 -18.79 20.86 -1.23
C TRP A 45 -18.10 21.77 -2.23
N SER A 46 -18.44 23.07 -2.27
CA SER A 46 -17.78 24.05 -3.14
C SER A 46 -16.31 24.22 -2.77
N ILE A 47 -15.99 24.37 -1.49
CA ILE A 47 -14.61 24.43 -1.00
C ILE A 47 -13.86 23.14 -1.33
N TYR A 48 -14.45 21.99 -1.06
CA TYR A 48 -13.84 20.70 -1.37
C TYR A 48 -13.52 20.56 -2.85
N ASN A 49 -14.48 20.87 -3.74
CA ASN A 49 -14.31 20.73 -5.19
C ASN A 49 -13.25 21.70 -5.74
N GLU A 50 -13.22 22.94 -5.27
CA GLU A 50 -12.21 23.92 -5.65
C GLU A 50 -10.81 23.48 -5.17
N THR A 51 -10.70 23.05 -3.91
CA THR A 51 -9.43 22.55 -3.34
C THR A 51 -8.95 21.28 -4.06
N LYS A 52 -9.87 20.37 -4.39
CA LYS A 52 -9.58 19.15 -5.15
C LYS A 52 -9.03 19.49 -6.53
N LYS A 53 -9.68 20.40 -7.26
CA LYS A 53 -9.23 20.87 -8.58
C LYS A 53 -7.84 21.51 -8.53
N GLN A 54 -7.58 22.34 -7.52
CA GLN A 54 -6.26 22.95 -7.31
C GLN A 54 -5.20 21.89 -7.01
N THR A 55 -5.53 20.90 -6.18
CA THR A 55 -4.64 19.78 -5.87
C THR A 55 -4.36 18.93 -7.11
N GLU A 56 -5.38 18.57 -7.89
CA GLU A 56 -5.25 17.82 -9.14
C GLU A 56 -4.39 18.56 -10.17
N ALA A 57 -4.51 19.89 -10.27
CA ALA A 57 -3.67 20.72 -11.12
C ALA A 57 -2.20 20.76 -10.66
N LEU A 58 -1.95 20.54 -9.36
CA LEU A 58 -0.61 20.46 -8.78
C LEU A 58 -0.02 19.05 -8.84
N ILE A 59 -0.81 17.98 -9.01
CA ILE A 59 -0.31 16.59 -9.11
C ILE A 59 0.82 16.45 -10.15
N PRO A 60 0.73 17.00 -11.38
CA PRO A 60 1.82 16.93 -12.35
C PRO A 60 3.07 17.71 -11.93
N VAL A 61 2.93 18.75 -11.11
CA VAL A 61 4.03 19.58 -10.60
C VAL A 61 4.70 18.88 -9.40
N ILE A 62 3.91 18.34 -8.48
CA ILE A 62 4.37 17.53 -7.34
C ILE A 62 5.06 16.27 -7.84
N SER A 63 4.48 15.59 -8.85
CA SER A 63 5.09 14.43 -9.51
C SER A 63 6.36 14.77 -10.30
N LYS A 64 6.58 16.05 -10.65
CA LYS A 64 7.78 16.56 -11.32
C LYS A 64 8.82 17.15 -10.38
N ASN A 65 8.47 17.44 -9.13
CA ASN A 65 9.44 17.72 -8.08
C ASN A 65 10.17 16.41 -7.79
N SER A 66 11.17 16.10 -8.61
CA SER A 66 12.13 15.07 -8.33
C SER A 66 12.82 15.46 -7.04
N VAL A 67 12.39 14.87 -5.94
CA VAL A 67 13.19 14.81 -4.73
C VAL A 67 14.59 14.42 -5.17
N ASN A 68 15.60 15.21 -4.76
CA ASN A 68 16.98 14.88 -5.09
C ASN A 68 17.26 13.48 -4.50
N PRO A 69 17.65 12.49 -5.32
CA PRO A 69 17.82 11.12 -4.85
C PRO A 69 18.89 10.98 -3.76
N ASN A 70 19.74 11.99 -3.59
CA ASN A 70 20.77 12.04 -2.54
C ASN A 70 20.32 12.78 -1.27
N THR A 71 19.06 13.23 -1.20
CA THR A 71 18.53 13.91 -0.01
C THR A 71 18.27 12.91 1.11
N ILE A 72 18.77 13.23 2.30
CA ILE A 72 18.50 12.49 3.53
C ILE A 72 17.37 13.20 4.27
N PHE A 73 16.33 12.46 4.63
CA PHE A 73 15.21 12.96 5.42
C PHE A 73 15.40 12.55 6.89
N ALA A 74 15.15 13.48 7.82
CA ALA A 74 15.25 13.23 9.25
C ALA A 74 13.86 13.33 9.89
N ASN A 75 13.47 12.29 10.62
CA ASN A 75 12.27 12.33 11.47
C ASN A 75 12.60 12.84 12.88
N ASN A 76 13.76 12.46 13.40
CA ASN A 76 14.29 12.85 14.70
C ASN A 76 15.67 13.47 14.54
N GLU A 77 16.09 14.31 15.50
CA GLU A 77 17.45 14.84 15.56
C GLU A 77 18.45 13.72 15.88
N MET A 78 19.55 13.67 15.13
CA MET A 78 20.63 12.71 15.30
C MET A 78 21.95 13.34 14.86
N SER A 79 22.98 13.21 15.68
CA SER A 79 24.34 13.63 15.38
C SER A 79 25.16 12.44 14.88
N LEU A 80 25.61 12.49 13.62
CA LEU A 80 26.47 11.45 13.04
C LEU A 80 27.89 11.46 13.63
N HIS A 81 28.28 12.52 14.34
CA HIS A 81 29.56 12.61 15.03
C HIS A 81 29.67 11.59 16.17
N ASP A 82 28.55 11.31 16.83
CA ASP A 82 28.51 10.43 18.01
C ASP A 82 28.37 8.94 17.63
N ILE A 83 28.34 8.62 16.32
CA ILE A 83 28.16 7.26 15.82
C ILE A 83 29.51 6.67 15.39
N GLU A 84 29.98 5.67 16.14
CA GLU A 84 31.25 4.98 15.86
C GLU A 84 31.11 3.80 14.88
N ILE A 85 29.95 3.13 14.89
CA ILE A 85 29.72 1.90 14.13
C ILE A 85 28.49 2.06 13.23
N TYR A 86 28.67 1.72 11.95
CA TYR A 86 27.61 1.72 10.94
C TYR A 86 27.31 0.28 10.52
N GLY A 87 26.15 -0.23 10.92
CA GLY A 87 25.62 -1.51 10.45
C GLY A 87 24.75 -1.29 9.21
N PHE A 88 24.91 -2.14 8.20
CA PHE A 88 24.09 -2.13 6.99
C PHE A 88 23.40 -3.47 6.84
N ASP A 89 22.09 -3.43 6.59
CA ASP A 89 21.41 -4.58 6.02
C ASP A 89 21.93 -4.85 4.60
N TYR A 90 21.82 -6.09 4.12
CA TYR A 90 22.33 -6.46 2.81
C TYR A 90 21.27 -6.25 1.72
N ASP A 91 20.14 -6.93 1.83
CA ASP A 91 19.12 -6.99 0.79
C ASP A 91 18.35 -5.66 0.69
N TYR A 92 18.27 -5.10 -0.52
CA TYR A 92 17.64 -3.80 -0.80
C TYR A 92 18.22 -2.59 -0.04
N THR A 93 19.31 -2.78 0.70
CA THR A 93 20.10 -1.72 1.33
C THR A 93 21.45 -1.56 0.62
N LEU A 94 22.26 -2.63 0.58
CA LEU A 94 23.50 -2.66 -0.20
C LEU A 94 23.30 -3.30 -1.58
N ALA A 95 22.53 -4.38 -1.64
CA ALA A 95 22.25 -5.14 -2.86
C ALA A 95 20.86 -4.79 -3.42
N PHE A 96 20.83 -4.12 -4.58
CA PHE A 96 19.59 -3.80 -5.27
C PHE A 96 19.22 -4.88 -6.28
N TYR A 97 18.09 -5.52 -6.08
CA TYR A 97 17.58 -6.54 -6.99
C TYR A 97 16.81 -5.92 -8.15
N SER A 98 16.91 -6.57 -9.32
CA SER A 98 16.08 -6.18 -10.46
C SER A 98 14.62 -6.57 -10.24
N ARG A 99 13.71 -5.91 -10.96
CA ARG A 99 12.27 -6.21 -10.94
C ARG A 99 11.92 -7.68 -11.24
N HIS A 100 12.82 -8.42 -11.89
CA HIS A 100 12.62 -9.83 -12.23
C HIS A 100 12.60 -10.74 -11.00
N LEU A 101 13.19 -10.31 -9.87
CA LEU A 101 13.18 -11.09 -8.64
C LEU A 101 11.74 -11.31 -8.14
N HIS A 102 10.88 -10.30 -8.20
CA HIS A 102 9.49 -10.43 -7.76
C HIS A 102 8.72 -11.43 -8.61
N THR A 103 8.90 -11.39 -9.94
CA THR A 103 8.32 -12.36 -10.86
C THR A 103 8.83 -13.78 -10.58
N LEU A 104 10.12 -13.94 -10.31
CA LEU A 104 10.72 -15.23 -9.97
C LEU A 104 10.11 -15.80 -8.68
N ILE A 105 10.07 -15.01 -7.61
CA ILE A 105 9.48 -15.42 -6.32
C ILE A 105 8.01 -15.82 -6.51
N PHE A 106 7.23 -15.01 -7.24
CA PHE A 106 5.84 -15.31 -7.54
C PHE A 106 5.69 -16.65 -8.27
N ASN A 107 6.46 -16.86 -9.34
CA ASN A 107 6.38 -18.07 -10.15
C ASN A 107 6.76 -19.32 -9.35
N ILE A 108 7.82 -19.24 -8.54
CA ILE A 108 8.23 -20.33 -7.65
C ILE A 108 7.11 -20.62 -6.65
N ALA A 109 6.62 -19.60 -5.93
CA ALA A 109 5.58 -19.78 -4.91
C ALA A 109 4.29 -20.39 -5.49
N ARG A 110 3.85 -19.91 -6.66
CA ARG A 110 2.71 -20.46 -7.41
C ARG A 110 2.94 -21.93 -7.77
N ASP A 111 4.09 -22.25 -8.35
CA ASP A 111 4.37 -23.61 -8.81
C ASP A 111 4.43 -24.59 -7.64
N ILE A 112 4.93 -24.17 -6.47
CA ILE A 112 4.90 -24.99 -5.26
C ILE A 112 3.45 -25.19 -4.75
N LEU A 113 2.56 -24.18 -4.82
CA LEU A 113 1.14 -24.38 -4.45
C LEU A 113 0.49 -25.47 -5.30
N ILE A 114 0.78 -25.46 -6.60
CA ILE A 114 0.23 -26.43 -7.55
C ILE A 114 0.81 -27.83 -7.30
N GLN A 115 2.14 -27.92 -7.23
CA GLN A 115 2.83 -29.22 -7.18
C GLN A 115 2.71 -29.90 -5.82
N GLU A 116 2.91 -29.16 -4.73
CA GLU A 116 2.98 -29.72 -3.38
C GLU A 116 1.62 -29.67 -2.66
N HIS A 117 0.88 -28.56 -2.78
CA HIS A 117 -0.42 -28.40 -2.11
C HIS A 117 -1.61 -28.77 -3.00
N ARG A 118 -1.35 -29.26 -4.22
CA ARG A 118 -2.37 -29.74 -5.16
C ARG A 118 -3.42 -28.69 -5.52
N TYR A 119 -3.02 -27.42 -5.54
CA TYR A 119 -3.89 -26.37 -6.07
C TYR A 119 -4.11 -26.57 -7.57
N PRO A 120 -5.22 -26.07 -8.14
CA PRO A 120 -5.57 -26.29 -9.55
C PRO A 120 -4.47 -25.83 -10.52
N GLU A 121 -4.17 -26.66 -11.52
CA GLU A 121 -3.17 -26.36 -12.57
C GLU A 121 -3.50 -25.09 -13.37
N GLY A 122 -4.79 -24.71 -13.44
CA GLY A 122 -5.22 -23.45 -14.08
C GLY A 122 -4.61 -22.19 -13.46
N LEU A 123 -4.07 -22.26 -12.23
CA LEU A 123 -3.32 -21.16 -11.64
C LEU A 123 -2.07 -20.79 -12.45
N ARG A 124 -1.51 -21.69 -13.27
CA ARG A 124 -0.34 -21.37 -14.14
C ARG A 124 -0.63 -20.25 -15.14
N GLU A 125 -1.90 -19.99 -15.43
CA GLU A 125 -2.32 -18.88 -16.30
C GLU A 125 -2.14 -17.50 -15.65
N TYR A 126 -2.03 -17.45 -14.32
CA TYR A 126 -1.78 -16.21 -13.60
C TYR A 126 -0.28 -15.91 -13.59
N GLU A 127 0.06 -14.70 -14.01
CA GLU A 127 1.40 -14.13 -13.94
C GLU A 127 1.47 -13.06 -12.85
N TYR A 128 2.69 -12.76 -12.38
CA TYR A 128 2.92 -11.65 -11.47
C TYR A 128 2.48 -10.33 -12.11
N ILE A 129 1.58 -9.59 -11.46
CA ILE A 129 1.06 -8.32 -11.97
C ILE A 129 1.86 -7.14 -11.38
N PRO A 130 2.76 -6.49 -12.14
CA PRO A 130 3.56 -5.39 -11.61
C PRO A 130 2.69 -4.18 -11.27
N ASN A 131 3.02 -3.49 -10.17
CA ASN A 131 2.34 -2.28 -9.69
C ASN A 131 0.86 -2.47 -9.27
N PHE A 132 0.35 -3.70 -9.20
CA PHE A 132 -0.99 -3.96 -8.66
C PHE A 132 -1.02 -3.77 -7.13
N VAL A 133 0.03 -4.23 -6.45
CA VAL A 133 0.20 -4.08 -5.00
C VAL A 133 1.35 -3.13 -4.69
N VAL A 134 1.27 -2.46 -3.54
CA VAL A 134 2.32 -1.60 -3.00
C VAL A 134 2.68 -2.03 -1.59
N ARG A 135 3.87 -1.64 -1.13
CA ARG A 135 4.34 -1.93 0.24
C ARG A 135 3.44 -1.24 1.26
N GLY A 136 3.18 -1.91 2.38
CA GLY A 136 2.44 -1.39 3.53
C GLY A 136 0.92 -1.62 3.49
N LEU A 137 0.43 -2.38 2.51
CA LEU A 137 -0.97 -2.81 2.48
C LEU A 137 -1.26 -3.82 3.60
N HIS A 138 -2.52 -3.88 3.99
CA HIS A 138 -3.05 -4.78 5.01
C HIS A 138 -3.90 -5.85 4.34
N TYR A 139 -3.81 -7.07 4.85
CA TYR A 139 -4.59 -8.21 4.38
C TYR A 139 -5.38 -8.80 5.54
N ASP A 140 -6.71 -8.75 5.42
CA ASP A 140 -7.63 -9.44 6.32
C ASP A 140 -7.66 -10.91 5.93
N VAL A 141 -7.01 -11.73 6.74
CA VAL A 141 -6.84 -13.17 6.48
C VAL A 141 -8.18 -13.90 6.47
N GLN A 142 -9.16 -13.45 7.25
CA GLN A 142 -10.44 -14.15 7.36
C GLN A 142 -11.39 -13.77 6.22
N LYS A 143 -11.35 -12.51 5.79
CA LYS A 143 -12.21 -12.02 4.70
C LYS A 143 -11.56 -12.12 3.32
N ALA A 144 -10.29 -12.52 3.27
CA ALA A 144 -9.45 -12.55 2.07
C ALA A 144 -9.39 -11.19 1.33
N LEU A 145 -9.32 -10.09 2.10
CA LEU A 145 -9.35 -8.73 1.56
C LEU A 145 -7.99 -8.05 1.68
N LEU A 146 -7.51 -7.47 0.59
CA LEU A 146 -6.34 -6.59 0.58
C LEU A 146 -6.80 -5.13 0.58
N MET A 147 -6.26 -4.30 1.46
CA MET A 147 -6.68 -2.91 1.61
C MET A 147 -5.57 -2.01 2.13
N LYS A 148 -5.74 -0.70 1.95
CA LYS A 148 -4.91 0.30 2.61
C LYS A 148 -5.60 0.79 3.88
N ILE A 149 -4.85 0.81 4.97
CA ILE A 149 -5.28 1.34 6.26
C ILE A 149 -4.34 2.50 6.61
N ASP A 150 -4.89 3.56 7.19
CA ASP A 150 -4.10 4.71 7.65
C ASP A 150 -3.52 4.53 9.06
N ALA A 151 -2.80 5.54 9.54
CA ALA A 151 -2.15 5.51 10.85
C ALA A 151 -3.14 5.51 12.03
N PHE A 152 -4.42 5.82 11.80
CA PHE A 152 -5.48 5.83 12.81
C PHE A 152 -6.41 4.61 12.66
N HIS A 153 -5.97 3.58 11.93
CA HIS A 153 -6.70 2.34 11.69
C HIS A 153 -8.00 2.49 10.90
N TYR A 154 -8.13 3.55 10.09
CA TYR A 154 -9.23 3.68 9.15
C TYR A 154 -8.89 3.05 7.81
N ILE A 155 -9.81 2.23 7.31
CA ILE A 155 -9.79 1.68 5.96
C ILE A 155 -9.94 2.83 4.97
N GLN A 156 -8.99 2.93 4.04
CA GLN A 156 -9.10 3.85 2.92
C GLN A 156 -10.06 3.26 1.90
N LEU A 157 -11.31 3.75 1.90
CA LEU A 157 -12.34 3.37 0.94
C LEU A 157 -11.86 3.54 -0.51
N GLY A 158 -12.35 2.70 -1.42
CA GLY A 158 -11.86 2.58 -2.79
C GLY A 158 -10.51 1.87 -2.95
N THR A 159 -9.86 1.43 -1.88
CA THR A 159 -8.59 0.67 -1.94
C THR A 159 -8.74 -0.81 -1.56
N VAL A 160 -9.96 -1.26 -1.31
CA VAL A 160 -10.25 -2.63 -0.87
C VAL A 160 -10.46 -3.56 -2.05
N TYR A 161 -9.75 -4.68 -2.07
CA TYR A 161 -9.79 -5.67 -3.13
C TYR A 161 -10.07 -7.06 -2.57
N ARG A 162 -10.92 -7.81 -3.26
CA ARG A 162 -11.12 -9.25 -3.09
C ARG A 162 -10.65 -9.93 -4.37
N GLY A 163 -9.61 -10.76 -4.27
CA GLY A 163 -8.89 -11.23 -5.45
C GLY A 163 -8.32 -10.07 -6.25
N LEU A 164 -8.62 -10.00 -7.55
CA LEU A 164 -8.20 -8.89 -8.42
C LEU A 164 -9.29 -7.83 -8.62
N HIS A 165 -10.40 -7.92 -7.88
CA HIS A 165 -11.56 -7.08 -8.07
C HIS A 165 -11.74 -6.09 -6.90
N PRO A 166 -12.04 -4.80 -7.18
CA PRO A 166 -12.35 -3.84 -6.13
C PRO A 166 -13.68 -4.19 -5.48
N VAL A 167 -13.75 -4.03 -4.16
CA VAL A 167 -14.97 -4.23 -3.37
C VAL A 167 -15.69 -2.88 -3.22
N PRO A 168 -17.01 -2.80 -3.46
CA PRO A 168 -17.76 -1.56 -3.27
C PRO A 168 -17.72 -1.08 -1.82
N ASP A 169 -17.55 0.22 -1.61
CA ASP A 169 -17.42 0.82 -0.27
C ASP A 169 -18.60 0.46 0.67
N LYS A 170 -19.81 0.34 0.13
CA LYS A 170 -21.00 -0.06 0.91
C LYS A 170 -20.86 -1.46 1.50
N GLU A 171 -20.27 -2.39 0.74
CA GLU A 171 -20.02 -3.75 1.19
C GLU A 171 -18.90 -3.76 2.25
N VAL A 172 -17.84 -2.97 2.04
CA VAL A 172 -16.76 -2.81 3.02
C VAL A 172 -17.29 -2.29 4.35
N ILE A 173 -18.08 -1.21 4.31
CA ILE A 173 -18.66 -0.60 5.53
C ILE A 173 -19.53 -1.61 6.26
N ALA A 174 -20.31 -2.42 5.54
CA ALA A 174 -21.13 -3.47 6.14
C ALA A 174 -20.30 -4.62 6.74
N MET A 175 -19.16 -4.99 6.13
CA MET A 175 -18.28 -6.06 6.64
C MET A 175 -17.50 -5.68 7.91
N TYR A 176 -17.28 -4.39 8.14
CA TYR A 176 -16.46 -3.87 9.25
C TYR A 176 -17.26 -3.02 10.25
N ASP A 177 -18.59 -2.97 10.13
CA ASP A 177 -19.48 -2.12 10.95
C ASP A 177 -19.01 -0.64 11.00
N GLY A 178 -18.52 -0.15 9.86
CA GLY A 178 -17.87 1.14 9.73
C GLY A 178 -16.57 1.07 8.91
N CYS A 179 -15.70 2.06 9.11
CA CYS A 179 -14.40 2.13 8.44
C CYS A 179 -13.21 1.94 9.38
N HIS A 180 -13.44 1.82 10.69
CA HIS A 180 -12.37 1.74 11.69
C HIS A 180 -12.11 0.28 12.08
N VAL A 181 -10.86 -0.17 11.98
CA VAL A 181 -10.45 -1.52 12.38
C VAL A 181 -9.96 -1.50 13.83
N PRO A 182 -10.56 -2.29 14.73
CA PRO A 182 -10.10 -2.42 16.11
C PRO A 182 -8.65 -2.90 16.22
N LEU A 183 -7.93 -2.39 17.22
CA LEU A 183 -6.52 -2.74 17.45
C LEU A 183 -6.30 -4.24 17.70
N GLU A 184 -7.26 -4.88 18.37
CA GLU A 184 -7.24 -6.32 18.65
C GLU A 184 -7.20 -7.21 17.39
N ASN A 185 -7.68 -6.68 16.26
CA ASN A 185 -7.64 -7.38 14.98
C ASN A 185 -6.28 -7.20 14.25
N MET A 186 -5.45 -6.27 14.70
CA MET A 186 -4.15 -5.95 14.09
C MET A 186 -3.06 -6.82 14.71
N SER A 187 -2.51 -7.77 13.94
CA SER A 187 -1.67 -8.84 14.51
C SER A 187 -0.16 -8.54 14.58
N ASP A 188 0.34 -7.55 13.83
CA ASP A 188 1.78 -7.45 13.59
C ASP A 188 2.56 -6.62 14.61
N PHE A 189 1.95 -5.56 15.13
CA PHE A 189 2.65 -4.62 16.02
C PHE A 189 2.13 -4.66 17.47
N TYR A 190 0.91 -5.15 17.68
CA TYR A 190 0.18 -4.99 18.95
C TYR A 190 -0.05 -6.30 19.72
N GLY A 191 0.49 -7.43 19.25
CA GLY A 191 0.44 -8.73 19.92
C GLY A 191 -0.36 -9.79 19.15
N LYS A 192 -0.52 -10.99 19.74
CA LYS A 192 -1.36 -12.06 19.16
C LYS A 192 -2.80 -11.56 19.09
N SER A 193 -3.43 -11.67 17.93
CA SER A 193 -4.83 -11.29 17.81
C SER A 193 -5.69 -12.14 18.73
N SER A 194 -6.53 -11.46 19.51
CA SER A 194 -7.59 -12.10 20.27
C SER A 194 -8.70 -12.53 19.28
N HIS A 195 -9.23 -13.75 19.45
CA HIS A 195 -10.37 -14.28 18.69
C HIS A 195 -10.11 -14.75 17.24
N GLY A 196 -8.86 -14.95 16.82
CA GLY A 196 -8.56 -15.56 15.51
C GLY A 196 -8.70 -14.61 14.31
N HIS A 197 -8.98 -13.33 14.56
CA HIS A 197 -9.03 -12.27 13.56
C HIS A 197 -7.62 -11.79 13.25
N THR A 198 -7.10 -12.05 12.05
CA THR A 198 -5.70 -11.73 11.72
C THR A 198 -5.66 -10.73 10.58
N MET A 199 -5.34 -9.47 10.88
CA MET A 199 -4.98 -8.45 9.90
C MET A 199 -3.45 -8.38 9.77
N LYS A 200 -2.91 -8.82 8.63
CA LYS A 200 -1.47 -8.82 8.35
C LYS A 200 -1.07 -7.55 7.61
N GLN A 201 -0.07 -6.83 8.09
CA GLN A 201 0.55 -5.74 7.34
C GLN A 201 1.79 -6.22 6.59
N PHE A 202 1.85 -5.89 5.30
CA PHE A 202 2.92 -6.30 4.40
C PHE A 202 3.97 -5.21 4.22
N MET A 203 4.85 -5.13 5.23
CA MET A 203 5.88 -4.09 5.33
C MET A 203 7.18 -4.39 4.61
N ASP A 204 7.34 -5.54 3.97
CA ASP A 204 8.59 -5.95 3.33
C ASP A 204 8.45 -5.91 1.80
N ILE A 205 9.49 -5.50 1.07
CA ILE A 205 9.49 -5.56 -0.39
C ILE A 205 9.40 -7.00 -0.92
N PHE A 206 9.90 -7.98 -0.16
CA PHE A 206 9.73 -9.41 -0.48
C PHE A 206 8.28 -9.89 -0.34
N SER A 207 7.40 -9.10 0.28
CA SER A 207 5.98 -9.45 0.41
C SER A 207 5.11 -9.02 -0.78
N LEU A 208 5.65 -8.26 -1.74
CA LEU A 208 4.89 -7.87 -2.93
C LEU A 208 4.44 -9.08 -3.77
N PRO A 209 5.29 -10.07 -4.08
CA PRO A 209 4.87 -11.30 -4.74
C PRO A 209 3.85 -12.09 -3.93
N GLU A 210 4.00 -12.14 -2.61
CA GLU A 210 3.11 -12.84 -1.67
C GLU A 210 1.68 -12.27 -1.75
N MET A 211 1.54 -10.94 -1.62
CA MET A 211 0.25 -10.25 -1.77
C MET A 211 -0.38 -10.47 -3.14
N ASN A 212 0.44 -10.41 -4.20
CA ASN A 212 -0.02 -10.63 -5.57
C ASN A 212 -0.59 -12.06 -5.71
N LEU A 213 0.13 -13.06 -5.19
CA LEU A 213 -0.28 -14.45 -5.25
C LEU A 213 -1.56 -14.72 -4.46
N LEU A 214 -1.70 -14.16 -3.25
CA LEU A 214 -2.95 -14.23 -2.47
C LEU A 214 -4.14 -13.71 -3.28
N CYS A 215 -3.96 -12.59 -3.98
CA CYS A 215 -5.00 -12.01 -4.82
C CYS A 215 -5.31 -12.89 -6.04
N CYS A 216 -4.30 -13.38 -6.75
CA CYS A 216 -4.48 -14.24 -7.92
C CYS A 216 -5.18 -15.56 -7.59
N VAL A 217 -4.81 -16.22 -6.49
CA VAL A 217 -5.43 -17.48 -6.09
C VAL A 217 -6.87 -17.28 -5.63
N ASN A 218 -7.14 -16.23 -4.85
CA ASN A 218 -8.50 -15.85 -4.47
C ASN A 218 -9.36 -15.57 -5.72
N ASP A 219 -8.84 -14.79 -6.66
CA ASP A 219 -9.51 -14.47 -7.93
C ASP A 219 -9.86 -15.72 -8.74
N TYR A 220 -8.94 -16.70 -8.79
CA TYR A 220 -9.20 -17.99 -9.42
C TYR A 220 -10.35 -18.73 -8.75
N PHE A 221 -10.33 -18.86 -7.42
CA PHE A 221 -11.40 -19.55 -6.69
C PHE A 221 -12.76 -18.89 -6.89
N MET A 222 -12.82 -17.56 -6.90
CA MET A 222 -14.05 -16.82 -7.18
C MET A 222 -14.58 -17.08 -8.60
N LYS A 223 -13.70 -17.02 -9.61
CA LYS A 223 -14.10 -17.24 -11.02
C LYS A 223 -14.58 -18.66 -11.30
N HIS A 224 -14.00 -19.64 -10.61
CA HIS A 224 -14.33 -21.05 -10.78
C HIS A 224 -15.35 -21.56 -9.75
N ASN A 225 -15.88 -20.68 -8.89
CA ASN A 225 -16.83 -21.00 -7.84
C ASN A 225 -16.35 -22.18 -6.96
N ILE A 226 -15.09 -22.11 -6.53
CA ILE A 226 -14.45 -23.08 -5.66
C ILE A 226 -14.56 -22.56 -4.22
N ASP A 227 -15.23 -23.35 -3.37
CA ASP A 227 -15.29 -23.05 -1.94
C ASP A 227 -13.92 -23.30 -1.30
N TYR A 228 -13.46 -22.33 -0.52
CA TYR A 228 -12.19 -22.41 0.19
C TYR A 228 -12.25 -21.60 1.49
N GLU A 229 -11.35 -21.93 2.42
CA GLU A 229 -11.21 -21.19 3.67
C GLU A 229 -10.02 -20.21 3.57
N PRO A 230 -10.25 -18.88 3.62
CA PRO A 230 -9.21 -17.86 3.51
C PRO A 230 -7.99 -18.04 4.41
N VAL A 231 -8.22 -18.52 5.63
CA VAL A 231 -7.15 -18.76 6.61
C VAL A 231 -6.16 -19.83 6.12
N HIS A 232 -6.64 -20.88 5.45
CA HIS A 232 -5.80 -21.96 4.94
C HIS A 232 -5.00 -21.52 3.71
N LEU A 233 -5.65 -20.78 2.80
CA LEU A 233 -4.96 -20.16 1.67
C LEU A 233 -3.80 -19.28 2.15
N TYR A 234 -4.06 -18.42 3.14
CA TYR A 234 -3.02 -17.55 3.69
C TYR A 234 -1.86 -18.35 4.30
N LYS A 235 -2.16 -19.43 5.04
CA LYS A 235 -1.13 -20.30 5.61
C LYS A 235 -0.29 -20.98 4.52
N ASP A 236 -0.91 -21.55 3.50
CA ASP A 236 -0.19 -22.25 2.41
C ASP A 236 0.74 -21.31 1.63
N VAL A 237 0.33 -20.05 1.45
CA VAL A 237 1.16 -19.02 0.84
C VAL A 237 2.28 -18.56 1.78
N LYS A 238 1.99 -18.39 3.07
CA LYS A 238 2.94 -17.85 4.06
C LYS A 238 4.02 -18.83 4.51
N VAL A 239 3.67 -20.11 4.69
CA VAL A 239 4.58 -21.19 5.15
C VAL A 239 5.83 -21.33 4.28
N LYS A 240 5.85 -20.68 3.11
CA LYS A 240 6.94 -20.72 2.14
C LYS A 240 7.91 -19.55 2.19
N ARG A 241 7.77 -18.63 3.15
CA ARG A 241 8.98 -17.96 3.64
C ARG A 241 9.71 -19.05 4.43
N PRO A 242 10.89 -19.57 3.99
CA PRO A 242 11.63 -20.49 4.83
C PRO A 242 11.71 -19.83 6.20
N GLU A 243 11.32 -20.57 7.26
CA GLU A 243 11.57 -20.12 8.61
C GLU A 243 13.06 -19.81 8.66
N GLN A 244 13.41 -18.52 8.57
CA GLN A 244 14.62 -18.06 9.19
C GLN A 244 14.37 -18.37 10.65
N ASN A 245 14.98 -19.46 11.12
CA ASN A 245 15.14 -19.76 12.53
C ASN A 245 15.38 -18.42 13.23
N SER A 246 14.39 -17.98 14.00
CA SER A 246 14.51 -16.82 14.89
C SER A 246 15.37 -17.16 16.12
N GLU A 247 16.12 -18.26 16.04
CA GLU A 247 17.17 -18.68 16.96
C GLU A 247 18.48 -18.81 16.19
N GLN A 248 19.03 -17.66 15.78
CA GLN A 248 20.46 -17.39 15.59
C GLN A 248 20.57 -15.92 15.15
N TRP A 249 20.42 -15.01 16.11
CA TRP A 249 21.46 -14.15 16.69
C TRP A 249 20.88 -13.48 17.94
#